data_AF-A0A1V6BUT5-F1
#
_entry.id   AF-A0A1V6BUT5-F1
#
_cell.length_a   1.000
_cell.length_b   1.000
_cell.length_c   1.000
_cell.angle_alpha   90.00
_cell.angle_beta   90.00
_cell.angle_gamma   90.00
#
_symmetry.space_group_name_H-M   'P 1'
#
loop_
_entity.id
_entity.type
_entity.pdbx_description
1 polymer ?
#
loop_
_entity_poly.entity_id
_entity_poly.type
_entity_poly.pdbx_seq_one_letter_code
_entity_poly.pdbx_strand_id
1 'polypeptide(L)'
;MAEYGEWNLKGATLSDVTAKKEYGVDSNFIAKGIRAGKLEYREGSIWGNPYLRLLRRQLERYIAEEFGNDRLLSVRRQIELRKIKKEIANLKKRLNELEARRMELENQPEKE
;
A
#
# COMPACT_ATOMS: atom_id res chain seq x y z
N MET A 1 0.75 -20.97 9.53
CA MET A 1 -0.69 -21.06 9.21
C MET A 1 -1.33 -19.72 9.50
N ALA A 2 -2.26 -19.29 8.66
CA ALA A 2 -3.05 -18.09 8.88
C ALA A 2 -3.90 -18.25 10.15
N GLU A 3 -3.93 -17.24 10.99
CA GLU A 3 -4.80 -17.21 12.16
C GLU A 3 -6.25 -16.96 11.73
N TYR A 4 -7.22 -17.53 12.45
CA TYR A 4 -8.64 -17.45 12.10
C TYR A 4 -9.09 -15.99 11.99
N GLY A 5 -9.54 -15.58 10.80
CA GLY A 5 -9.98 -14.21 10.52
C GLY A 5 -8.93 -13.26 9.94
N GLU A 6 -7.65 -13.67 9.80
CA GLU A 6 -6.60 -12.81 9.22
C GLU A 6 -6.94 -12.32 7.80
N TRP A 7 -7.67 -13.12 7.03
CA TRP A 7 -8.11 -12.78 5.67
C TRP A 7 -9.14 -11.64 5.62
N ASN A 8 -9.87 -11.41 6.71
CA ASN A 8 -10.96 -10.42 6.79
C ASN A 8 -10.50 -9.09 7.43
N LEU A 9 -9.28 -9.04 7.97
CA LEU A 9 -8.73 -7.82 8.53
C LEU A 9 -8.43 -6.79 7.42
N LYS A 10 -8.87 -5.54 7.64
CA LYS A 10 -8.65 -4.44 6.70
C LYS A 10 -7.13 -4.23 6.52
N GLY A 11 -6.66 -4.39 5.28
CA GLY A 11 -5.24 -4.22 4.93
C GLY A 11 -4.33 -5.42 5.21
N ALA A 12 -4.88 -6.53 5.73
CA ALA A 12 -4.11 -7.75 5.98
C ALA A 12 -3.81 -8.57 4.72
N THR A 13 -4.62 -8.39 3.67
CA THR A 13 -4.41 -9.04 2.37
C THR A 13 -3.85 -8.06 1.34
N LEU A 14 -3.01 -8.57 0.44
CA LEU A 14 -2.49 -7.83 -0.71
C LEU A 14 -2.56 -8.68 -1.97
N SER A 15 -2.58 -8.03 -3.14
CA SER A 15 -2.43 -8.72 -4.41
C SER A 15 -0.97 -8.97 -4.77
N ASP A 16 -0.71 -9.91 -5.69
CA ASP A 16 0.60 -10.11 -6.32
C ASP A 16 1.16 -8.82 -6.96
N VAL A 17 0.29 -8.03 -7.60
CA VAL A 17 0.66 -6.72 -8.18
C VAL A 17 1.09 -5.74 -7.08
N THR A 18 0.37 -5.74 -5.95
CA THR A 18 0.71 -4.88 -4.81
C THR A 18 1.99 -5.35 -4.14
N ALA A 19 2.22 -6.66 -4.05
CA ALA A 19 3.44 -7.26 -3.51
C ALA A 19 4.67 -6.77 -4.30
N LYS A 20 4.58 -6.79 -5.63
CA LYS A 20 5.62 -6.27 -6.51
C LYS A 20 5.85 -4.78 -6.32
N LYS A 21 4.79 -3.98 -6.20
CA LYS A 21 4.88 -2.51 -6.06
C LYS A 21 5.39 -2.04 -4.68
N GLU A 22 4.97 -2.72 -3.61
CA GLU A 22 5.32 -2.36 -2.23
C GLU A 22 6.65 -2.97 -1.81
N TYR A 23 6.86 -4.27 -2.06
CA TYR A 23 8.02 -5.00 -1.57
C TYR A 23 9.08 -5.30 -2.65
N GLY A 24 8.79 -5.02 -3.92
CA GLY A 24 9.71 -5.30 -5.03
C GLY A 24 9.92 -6.81 -5.23
N VAL A 25 8.94 -7.64 -4.87
CA VAL A 25 9.01 -9.10 -5.04
C VAL A 25 8.33 -9.51 -6.34
N ASP A 26 8.97 -10.39 -7.11
CA ASP A 26 8.41 -10.89 -8.36
C ASP A 26 7.38 -12.00 -8.12
N SER A 27 6.48 -12.19 -9.08
CA SER A 27 5.50 -13.28 -9.07
C SER A 27 6.15 -14.66 -8.94
N ASN A 28 7.38 -14.83 -9.46
CA ASN A 28 8.17 -16.05 -9.28
C ASN A 28 8.57 -16.30 -7.82
N PHE A 29 8.89 -15.25 -7.07
CA PHE A 29 9.21 -15.36 -5.64
C PHE A 29 7.98 -15.79 -4.85
N ILE A 30 6.82 -15.20 -5.16
CA ILE A 30 5.54 -15.57 -4.55
C ILE A 30 5.20 -17.03 -4.85
N ALA A 31 5.33 -17.46 -6.12
CA ALA A 31 5.09 -18.84 -6.52
C ALA A 31 6.02 -19.83 -5.80
N LYS A 32 7.30 -19.47 -5.59
CA LYS A 32 8.24 -20.26 -4.78
C LYS A 32 7.77 -20.37 -3.31
N GLY A 33 7.35 -19.27 -2.71
CA GLY A 33 6.82 -19.25 -1.34
C GLY A 33 5.55 -20.09 -1.17
N ILE A 34 4.67 -20.08 -2.17
CA ILE A 34 3.47 -20.93 -2.20
C ILE A 34 3.85 -22.41 -2.31
N ARG A 35 4.74 -22.77 -3.24
CA ARG A 35 5.21 -24.16 -3.41
C ARG A 35 5.93 -24.68 -2.17
N ALA A 36 6.64 -23.82 -1.46
CA ALA A 36 7.31 -24.13 -0.20
C ALA A 36 6.35 -24.21 1.00
N GLY A 37 5.05 -23.93 0.82
CA GLY A 37 4.06 -23.91 1.91
C GLY A 37 4.24 -22.75 2.89
N LYS A 38 5.09 -21.76 2.56
CA LYS A 38 5.36 -20.59 3.41
C LYS A 38 4.32 -19.48 3.23
N LEU A 39 3.70 -19.41 2.05
CA LEU A 39 2.67 -18.44 1.70
C LEU A 39 1.35 -19.17 1.41
N GLU A 40 0.29 -18.75 2.09
CA GLU A 40 -1.07 -19.09 1.71
C GLU A 40 -1.59 -18.09 0.69
N TYR A 41 -2.33 -18.59 -0.29
CA TYR A 41 -2.95 -17.77 -1.32
C TYR A 41 -4.44 -18.08 -1.42
N ARG A 42 -5.20 -17.09 -1.85
CA ARG A 42 -6.58 -17.24 -2.31
C ARG A 42 -6.71 -16.60 -3.68
N GLU A 43 -7.46 -17.24 -4.56
CA GLU A 43 -7.82 -16.63 -5.82
C GLU A 43 -8.96 -15.64 -5.59
N GLY A 44 -8.84 -14.46 -6.19
CA GLY A 44 -9.90 -13.47 -6.28
C GLY A 44 -10.07 -13.03 -7.73
N SER A 45 -11.21 -12.44 -8.03
CA SER A 45 -11.43 -11.77 -9.31
C SER A 45 -12.00 -10.38 -9.06
N ILE A 46 -11.41 -9.37 -9.70
CA ILE A 46 -11.94 -8.01 -9.74
C ILE A 46 -12.31 -7.74 -11.19
N TRP A 47 -13.61 -7.55 -11.46
CA TRP A 47 -14.13 -7.28 -12.81
C TRP A 47 -13.68 -8.30 -13.87
N GLY A 48 -13.62 -9.58 -13.52
CA GLY A 48 -13.20 -10.64 -14.43
C GLY A 48 -11.68 -10.83 -14.54
N ASN A 49 -10.87 -9.95 -13.93
CA ASN A 49 -9.41 -10.11 -13.90
C ASN A 49 -9.01 -10.93 -12.66
N PRO A 50 -8.46 -12.15 -12.84
CA PRO A 50 -8.02 -12.98 -11.73
C PRO A 50 -6.78 -12.36 -11.08
N TYR A 51 -6.72 -12.43 -9.75
CA TYR A 51 -5.56 -12.00 -8.98
C TYR A 51 -5.34 -12.92 -7.78
N LEU A 52 -4.09 -13.00 -7.34
CA LEU A 52 -3.73 -13.77 -6.16
C LEU A 52 -3.82 -12.87 -4.94
N ARG A 53 -4.65 -13.24 -3.96
CA ARG A 53 -4.67 -12.65 -2.61
C ARG A 53 -3.68 -13.39 -1.73
N LEU A 54 -2.80 -12.63 -1.12
CA LEU A 54 -1.76 -13.10 -0.20
C LEU A 54 -1.90 -12.38 1.14
N LEU A 55 -1.45 -13.01 2.21
CA LEU A 55 -1.39 -12.38 3.53
C LEU A 55 -0.11 -11.58 3.69
N ARG A 56 -0.24 -10.31 4.08
CA ARG A 56 0.88 -9.37 4.27
C ARG A 56 1.87 -9.90 5.29
N ARG A 57 1.38 -10.41 6.43
CA ARG A 57 2.23 -10.97 7.49
C ARG A 57 3.08 -12.15 6.99
N GLN A 58 2.48 -13.05 6.21
CA GLN A 58 3.19 -14.22 5.69
C GLN A 58 4.23 -13.82 4.65
N LEU A 59 3.89 -12.87 3.77
CA LEU A 59 4.83 -12.34 2.79
C LEU A 59 6.01 -11.62 3.45
N GLU A 60 5.75 -10.77 4.45
CA GLU A 60 6.81 -10.09 5.20
C GLU A 60 7.73 -11.09 5.90
N ARG A 61 7.17 -12.11 6.56
CA ARG A 61 7.98 -13.17 7.19
C ARG A 61 8.83 -13.91 6.15
N TYR A 62 8.26 -14.28 5.01
CA TYR A 62 9.00 -14.96 3.96
C TYR A 62 10.12 -14.09 3.38
N ILE A 63 9.89 -12.79 3.20
CA ILE A 63 10.93 -11.86 2.77
C ILE A 63 12.03 -11.73 3.83
N ALA A 64 11.68 -11.67 5.12
CA ALA A 64 12.67 -11.61 6.20
C ALA A 64 13.55 -12.87 6.24
N GLU A 65 12.96 -14.04 6.00
CA GLU A 65 13.69 -15.31 5.95
C GLU A 65 14.67 -15.36 4.76
N GLU A 66 14.27 -14.89 3.58
CA GLU A 66 15.06 -15.03 2.35
C GLU A 66 16.06 -13.87 2.13
N PHE A 67 15.71 -12.65 2.55
CA PHE A 67 16.50 -11.44 2.28
C PHE A 67 16.96 -10.70 3.55
N GLY A 68 16.58 -11.18 4.73
CA GLY A 68 16.87 -10.51 6.01
C GLY A 68 15.94 -9.33 6.32
N ASN A 69 16.02 -8.85 7.57
CA ASN A 69 15.15 -7.77 8.07
C ASN A 69 15.44 -6.39 7.46
N ASP A 70 16.64 -6.14 6.92
CA ASP A 70 17.02 -4.84 6.37
C ASP A 70 16.14 -4.41 5.19
N ARG A 71 15.76 -5.37 4.34
CA ARG A 71 14.88 -5.10 3.21
C ARG A 71 13.49 -4.69 3.68
N LEU A 72 12.95 -5.30 4.73
CA LEU A 72 11.65 -4.92 5.30
C LEU A 72 11.68 -3.50 5.90
N LEU A 73 12.75 -3.14 6.60
CA LEU A 73 12.91 -1.79 7.15
C LEU A 73 12.96 -0.75 6.04
N SER A 74 13.69 -1.03 4.96
CA SER A 74 13.73 -0.13 3.80
C SER A 74 12.36 0.03 3.13
N VAL A 75 11.60 -1.07 2.98
CA VAL A 75 10.27 -1.05 2.36
C VAL A 75 9.28 -0.29 3.23
N ARG A 76 9.27 -0.53 4.54
CA ARG A 76 8.41 0.21 5.49
C ARG A 76 8.71 1.72 5.42
N ARG A 77 9.98 2.11 5.45
CA ARG A 77 10.39 3.52 5.27
C ARG A 77 9.89 4.10 3.95
N GLN A 78 10.00 3.35 2.83
CA GLN A 78 9.51 3.83 1.53
C GLN A 78 7.99 3.98 1.48
N ILE A 79 7.24 3.05 2.08
CA ILE A 79 5.77 3.13 2.16
C ILE A 79 5.36 4.36 2.97
N GLU A 80 6.00 4.58 4.11
CA GLU A 80 5.75 5.74 4.97
C GLU A 80 6.09 7.05 4.26
N LEU A 81 7.24 7.12 3.57
CA LEU A 81 7.59 8.28 2.74
C LEU A 81 6.58 8.54 1.63
N ARG A 82 6.06 7.50 0.97
CA ARG A 82 5.00 7.65 -0.05
C ARG A 82 3.71 8.21 0.56
N LYS A 83 3.34 7.75 1.77
CA LYS A 83 2.16 8.24 2.50
C LYS A 83 2.31 9.72 2.85
N ILE A 84 3.44 10.08 3.46
CA ILE A 84 3.74 11.47 3.85
C ILE A 84 3.77 12.38 2.61
N LYS A 85 4.42 11.96 1.51
CA LYS A 85 4.43 12.75 0.26
C LYS A 85 3.03 13.00 -0.28
N LYS A 86 2.15 11.99 -0.25
CA LYS A 86 0.75 12.13 -0.70
C LYS A 86 -0.02 13.10 0.20
N GLU A 87 0.19 13.02 1.50
CA GLU A 87 -0.44 13.91 2.48
C GLU A 87 0.02 15.37 2.29
N ILE A 88 1.32 15.60 2.11
CA ILE A 88 1.87 16.91 1.76
C ILE A 88 1.23 17.45 0.48
N ALA A 89 1.11 16.63 -0.57
CA ALA A 89 0.50 17.07 -1.83
C ALA A 89 -0.98 17.46 -1.66
N ASN A 90 -1.74 16.68 -0.90
CA ASN A 90 -3.14 16.99 -0.59
C ASN A 90 -3.28 18.28 0.22
N LEU A 91 -2.45 18.47 1.25
CA LEU A 91 -2.46 19.69 2.06
C LEU A 91 -2.06 20.92 1.25
N LYS A 92 -1.06 20.82 0.37
CA LYS A 92 -0.70 21.89 -0.56
C LYS A 92 -1.85 22.27 -1.48
N LYS A 93 -2.56 21.29 -2.04
CA LYS A 93 -3.75 21.56 -2.86
C LYS A 93 -4.79 22.32 -2.04
N ARG A 94 -5.04 21.88 -0.80
CA ARG A 94 -6.01 22.54 0.09
C ARG A 94 -5.59 23.95 0.47
N LEU A 95 -4.29 24.18 0.68
CA LEU A 95 -3.75 25.51 0.94
C LEU A 95 -4.01 26.44 -0.24
N ASN A 96 -3.68 26.01 -1.46
CA ASN A 96 -3.91 26.81 -2.67
C ASN A 96 -5.40 27.16 -2.87
N GLU A 97 -6.31 26.21 -2.60
CA GLU A 97 -7.76 26.46 -2.63
C GLU A 97 -8.18 27.55 -1.63
N LEU A 98 -7.62 27.54 -0.41
CA LEU A 98 -7.92 28.52 0.61
C LEU A 98 -7.30 29.89 0.29
N GLU A 99 -6.09 29.92 -0.24
CA GLU A 99 -5.43 31.16 -0.69
C GLU A 99 -6.20 31.83 -1.83
N ALA A 100 -6.65 31.05 -2.82
CA ALA A 100 -7.50 31.55 -3.90
C ALA A 100 -8.78 32.18 -3.33
N ARG A 101 -9.47 31.48 -2.42
CA ARG A 101 -10.67 32.00 -1.77
C ARG A 101 -10.42 33.24 -0.91
N ARG A 102 -9.27 33.33 -0.24
CA ARG A 102 -8.88 34.54 0.51
C ARG A 102 -8.72 35.73 -0.43
N MET A 103 -8.00 35.56 -1.54
CA MET A 103 -7.80 36.63 -2.53
C MET A 103 -9.12 37.07 -3.19
N GLU A 104 -10.04 36.16 -3.45
CA GLU A 104 -11.38 36.51 -3.95
C GLU A 104 -12.14 37.42 -2.98
N LEU A 105 -12.06 37.14 -1.68
CA LEU A 105 -12.72 37.94 -0.64
C LEU A 105 -12.01 39.27 -0.38
N GLU A 106 -10.67 39.30 -0.40
CA GLU A 106 -9.88 40.53 -0.23
C GLU A 106 -10.05 41.50 -1.41
N ASN A 107 -10.32 40.99 -2.62
CA ASN A 107 -10.56 41.80 -3.82
C ASN A 107 -12.04 42.12 -4.06
N GLN A 108 -12.96 41.67 -3.19
CA GLN A 108 -14.34 42.13 -3.23
C GLN A 108 -14.39 43.55 -2.63
N PRO A 109 -14.80 44.58 -3.40
CA PRO A 109 -15.02 45.90 -2.82
C PRO A 109 -16.14 45.81 -1.79
N GLU A 110 -15.95 46.42 -0.62
CA GLU A 110 -17.02 46.63 0.35
C GLU A 110 -18.18 47.34 -0.38
N LYS A 111 -19.35 46.72 -0.35
CA LYS A 111 -20.57 47.36 -0.85
C LYS A 111 -20.93 48.49 0.12
N GLU A 112 -20.54 49.72 -0.22
CA GLU A 112 -21.15 50.95 0.32
C GLU A 112 -22.62 51.08 -0.10
#